data_AF-A0A0E0F2N2-F1
#
_entry.id   AF-A0A0E0F2N2-F1
#
_cell.length_a   1.000
_cell.length_b   1.000
_cell.length_c   1.000
_cell.angle_alpha   90.00
_cell.angle_beta   90.00
_cell.angle_gamma   90.00
#
_symmetry.space_group_name_H-M   'P 1'
#
loop_
_entity.id
_entity.type
_entity.pdbx_description
1 polymer ?
#
loop_
_entity_poly.entity_id
_entity_poly.type
_entity_poly.pdbx_seq_one_letter_code
_entity_poly.pdbx_strand_id
1 'polypeptide(L)'
;MRKNVGNQVVSKPRVEVQGGDLRSFFTLVMTDPDVPGPSDPYLREHLHWIVTDIPGTTDASFGREVISYESPKPNIGIHRFIFVLFKQKRRQTVIVPSFRDQFNTRRFAEENDLGLPVAAVYFNAQRETAARRR
;
A
#
# COMPACT_ATOMS: atom_id res chain seq x y z
N MET A 1 20.67 -11.48 20.56
CA MET A 1 20.82 -10.17 19.91
C MET A 1 19.41 -9.67 19.55
N ARG A 2 18.82 -8.74 20.32
CA ARG A 2 17.45 -8.25 20.08
C ARG A 2 17.53 -7.04 19.15
N LYS A 3 17.16 -7.17 17.87
CA LYS A 3 16.96 -6.02 16.99
C LYS A 3 15.58 -5.45 17.30
N ASN A 4 15.52 -4.22 17.80
CA ASN A 4 14.30 -3.43 17.81
C ASN A 4 13.82 -3.26 16.35
N VAL A 5 12.61 -3.71 16.06
CA VAL A 5 11.98 -3.71 14.72
C VAL A 5 11.18 -2.41 14.50
N GLY A 6 11.59 -1.29 15.10
CA GLY A 6 10.82 -0.05 15.10
C GLY A 6 10.85 0.74 13.79
N ASN A 7 11.84 0.51 12.91
CA ASN A 7 12.20 1.49 11.88
C ASN A 7 12.20 0.98 10.42
N GLN A 8 11.64 -0.21 10.15
CA GLN A 8 11.78 -0.84 8.82
C GLN A 8 10.86 -0.28 7.72
N VAL A 9 9.85 0.52 8.07
CA VAL A 9 8.85 1.06 7.13
C VAL A 9 8.74 2.58 7.19
N VAL A 10 9.78 3.27 7.68
CA VAL A 10 9.80 4.75 7.65
C VAL A 10 10.00 5.25 6.23
N SER A 11 10.81 4.54 5.44
CA SER A 11 11.02 4.81 4.02
C SER A 11 10.20 3.85 3.17
N LYS A 12 9.82 4.29 1.97
CA LYS A 12 9.09 3.44 1.03
C LYS A 12 9.90 2.17 0.73
N PRO A 13 9.28 0.98 0.83
CA PRO A 13 9.98 -0.26 0.59
C PRO A 13 10.25 -0.45 -0.90
N ARG A 14 11.27 -1.26 -1.21
CA ARG A 14 11.45 -1.77 -2.58
C ARG A 14 10.41 -2.87 -2.82
N VAL A 15 9.63 -2.73 -3.89
CA VAL A 15 8.59 -3.70 -4.28
C VAL A 15 8.88 -4.20 -5.68
N GLU A 16 9.41 -5.41 -5.78
CA GLU A 16 9.73 -6.08 -7.05
C GLU A 16 8.48 -6.80 -7.59
N VAL A 17 8.21 -6.64 -8.89
CA VAL A 17 7.09 -7.28 -9.59
C VAL A 17 7.66 -8.34 -10.54
N GLN A 18 7.63 -9.61 -10.11
CA GLN A 18 8.21 -10.72 -10.87
C GLN A 18 7.27 -11.28 -11.97
N GLY A 19 6.04 -10.80 -12.07
CA GLY A 19 5.04 -11.29 -13.03
C GLY A 19 5.01 -10.51 -14.36
N GLY A 20 4.67 -11.22 -15.45
CA GLY A 20 4.46 -10.64 -16.77
C GLY A 20 5.75 -10.42 -17.58
N ASP A 21 5.69 -9.47 -18.50
CA ASP A 21 6.80 -9.00 -19.34
C ASP A 21 6.85 -7.46 -19.32
N LEU A 22 7.81 -6.86 -20.03
CA LEU A 22 7.95 -5.40 -20.13
C LEU A 22 6.78 -4.70 -20.87
N ARG A 23 5.83 -5.46 -21.42
CA ARG A 23 4.61 -4.94 -22.05
C ARG A 23 3.40 -4.99 -21.12
N SER A 24 3.52 -5.70 -20.01
CA SER A 24 2.55 -5.76 -18.93
C SER A 24 2.81 -4.64 -17.94
N PHE A 25 1.75 -3.96 -17.50
CA PHE A 25 1.84 -2.87 -16.53
C PHE A 25 1.03 -3.20 -15.29
N PHE A 26 1.48 -2.71 -14.13
CA PHE A 26 0.86 -3.00 -12.85
C PHE A 26 0.62 -1.72 -12.04
N THR A 27 -0.42 -1.77 -11.21
CA THR A 27 -0.71 -0.76 -10.19
C THR A 27 -0.53 -1.39 -8.81
N LEU A 28 0.32 -0.77 -7.99
CA LEU A 28 0.52 -1.10 -6.59
C LEU A 28 -0.28 -0.11 -5.74
N VAL A 29 -1.05 -0.62 -4.79
CA VAL A 29 -1.75 0.14 -3.76
C VAL A 29 -1.27 -0.31 -2.39
N MET A 30 -0.97 0.63 -1.49
CA MET A 30 -0.74 0.36 -0.07
C MET A 30 -1.83 1.05 0.75
N THR A 31 -2.51 0.31 1.62
CA THR A 31 -3.63 0.83 2.41
C THR A 31 -3.71 0.25 3.82
N ASP A 32 -4.37 0.96 4.72
CA ASP A 32 -4.62 0.59 6.11
C ASP A 32 -6.15 0.56 6.36
N PRO A 33 -6.79 -0.61 6.54
CA PRO A 33 -8.22 -0.73 6.76
C PRO A 33 -8.62 -0.51 8.23
N ASP A 34 -7.66 -0.23 9.12
CA ASP A 34 -7.83 -0.21 10.56
C ASP A 34 -7.79 1.22 11.13
N VAL A 35 -7.86 2.27 10.31
CA VAL A 35 -7.81 3.68 10.78
C VAL A 35 -9.17 4.15 11.34
N PRO A 36 -9.20 4.82 12.52
CA PRO A 36 -8.07 5.19 13.39
C PRO A 36 -7.60 4.09 14.36
N GLY A 37 -8.40 3.04 14.56
CA GLY A 37 -8.01 1.83 15.27
C GLY A 37 -8.89 0.64 14.83
N PRO A 38 -8.39 -0.60 14.96
CA PRO A 38 -9.03 -1.79 14.39
C PRO A 38 -10.41 -2.12 14.99
N SER A 39 -10.71 -1.61 16.19
CA SER A 39 -12.00 -1.83 16.86
C SER A 39 -13.12 -0.91 16.37
N ASP A 40 -12.80 0.27 15.84
CA ASP A 40 -13.76 1.24 15.29
C ASP A 40 -13.14 1.99 14.10
N PRO A 41 -12.97 1.33 12.95
CA PRO A 41 -12.19 1.86 11.84
C PRO A 41 -13.05 2.76 10.92
N TYR A 42 -13.60 3.85 11.42
CA TYR A 42 -14.54 4.71 10.67
C TYR A 42 -13.90 5.54 9.54
N LEU A 43 -12.56 5.60 9.46
CA LEU A 43 -11.82 6.23 8.36
C LEU A 43 -11.31 5.21 7.33
N ARG A 44 -11.66 3.92 7.47
CA ARG A 44 -11.21 2.87 6.56
C ARG A 44 -11.63 3.13 5.11
N GLU A 45 -10.80 2.80 4.12
CA GLU A 45 -9.38 2.48 4.22
C GLU A 45 -8.57 3.80 4.16
N HIS A 46 -7.43 3.88 4.84
CA HIS A 46 -6.49 4.98 4.65
C HIS A 46 -5.45 4.61 3.60
N LEU A 47 -5.25 5.48 2.62
CA LEU A 47 -4.35 5.25 1.50
C LEU A 47 -2.92 5.72 1.83
N HIS A 48 -1.97 4.79 1.83
CA HIS A 48 -0.56 5.08 2.12
C HIS A 48 0.27 5.34 0.87
N TRP A 49 0.03 4.63 -0.24
CA TRP A 49 0.88 4.71 -1.44
C TRP A 49 0.13 4.20 -2.67
N ILE A 50 0.28 4.88 -3.82
CA ILE A 50 -0.12 4.33 -5.13
C ILE A 50 0.99 4.59 -6.14
N VAL A 51 1.40 3.52 -6.81
CA VAL A 51 2.29 3.56 -7.97
C VAL A 51 1.61 2.86 -9.14
N THR A 52 1.48 3.54 -10.26
CA THR A 52 0.85 3.02 -11.48
C THR A 52 1.91 2.72 -12.55
N ASP A 53 1.51 2.08 -13.63
CA ASP A 53 2.33 1.85 -14.81
C ASP A 53 3.69 1.19 -14.51
N ILE A 54 3.78 0.36 -13.46
CA ILE A 54 4.99 -0.41 -13.14
C ILE A 54 5.17 -1.48 -14.23
N PRO A 55 6.26 -1.47 -15.02
CA PRO A 55 6.49 -2.53 -16.00
C PRO A 55 6.72 -3.88 -15.31
N GLY A 56 6.19 -4.96 -15.88
CA GLY A 56 6.47 -6.32 -15.39
C GLY A 56 7.97 -6.62 -15.37
N THR A 57 8.41 -7.49 -14.46
CA THR A 57 9.82 -7.85 -14.22
C THR A 57 10.71 -6.74 -13.66
N THR A 58 10.13 -5.58 -13.29
CA THR A 58 10.85 -4.46 -12.67
C THR A 58 10.43 -4.25 -11.21
N ASP A 59 10.61 -3.04 -10.67
CA ASP A 59 10.13 -2.67 -9.34
C ASP A 59 9.40 -1.32 -9.36
N ALA A 60 8.73 -1.00 -8.25
CA ALA A 60 7.91 0.21 -8.14
C ALA A 60 8.64 1.53 -8.47
N SER A 61 9.97 1.58 -8.47
CA SER A 61 10.72 2.79 -8.88
C SER A 61 10.60 3.12 -10.36
N PHE A 62 10.23 2.15 -11.20
CA PHE A 62 10.01 2.33 -12.65
C PHE A 62 8.58 2.75 -13.00
N GLY A 63 7.66 2.73 -12.03
CA GLY A 63 6.30 3.19 -12.21
C GLY A 63 6.14 4.71 -12.01
N ARG A 64 4.90 5.17 -12.13
CA ARG A 64 4.49 6.54 -11.81
C ARG A 64 3.88 6.59 -10.42
N GLU A 65 4.55 7.24 -9.49
CA GLU A 65 4.00 7.51 -8.15
C GLU A 65 2.90 8.59 -8.26
N VAL A 66 1.64 8.20 -8.04
CA VAL A 66 0.49 9.12 -8.12
C VAL A 66 -0.03 9.53 -6.75
N ILE A 67 0.23 8.72 -5.73
CA ILE A 67 0.04 9.06 -4.32
C ILE A 67 1.36 8.73 -3.64
N SER A 68 2.03 9.74 -3.09
CA SER A 68 3.33 9.57 -2.44
C SER A 68 3.24 8.66 -1.21
N TYR A 69 4.33 7.94 -0.94
CA TYR A 69 4.40 7.05 0.22
C TYR A 69 4.26 7.82 1.52
N GLU A 70 3.29 7.43 2.33
CA GLU A 70 3.13 7.87 3.71
C GLU A 70 3.54 6.73 4.66
N SER A 71 4.52 6.98 5.52
CA SER A 71 5.02 5.98 6.47
C SER A 71 3.93 5.56 7.47
N PRO A 72 3.74 4.26 7.76
CA PRO A 72 2.89 3.75 8.83
C PRO A 72 3.12 4.43 10.18
N LYS A 73 2.06 5.02 10.75
CA LYS A 73 2.07 5.65 12.08
C LYS A 73 0.81 5.29 12.88
N PRO A 74 0.59 3.99 13.18
CA PRO A 74 -0.59 3.56 13.92
C PRO A 74 -0.59 4.15 15.34
N ASN A 75 -1.72 4.72 15.75
CA ASN A 75 -1.88 5.35 17.06
C ASN A 75 -2.52 4.42 18.10
N ILE A 76 -3.51 3.61 17.68
CA ILE A 76 -4.37 2.80 18.55
C ILE A 76 -4.43 1.36 18.03
N GLY A 77 -3.91 0.42 18.82
CA GLY A 77 -3.96 -1.00 18.47
C GLY A 77 -2.95 -1.41 17.39
N ILE A 78 -3.20 -2.59 16.82
CA ILE A 78 -2.38 -3.20 15.77
C ILE A 78 -3.11 -3.02 14.45
N HIS A 79 -2.48 -2.35 13.49
CA HIS A 79 -3.01 -2.07 12.16
C HIS A 79 -2.40 -3.00 11.12
N ARG A 80 -3.18 -3.36 10.10
CA ARG A 80 -2.76 -4.12 8.94
C ARG A 80 -2.43 -3.16 7.80
N PHE A 81 -1.18 -3.16 7.37
CA PHE A 81 -0.77 -2.42 6.18
C PHE A 81 -0.72 -3.39 5.01
N ILE A 82 -1.62 -3.21 4.06
CA ILE A 82 -1.87 -4.14 2.96
C ILE A 82 -1.30 -3.55 1.68
N PHE A 83 -0.42 -4.29 1.01
CA PHE A 83 -0.04 -4.06 -0.37
C PHE A 83 -0.91 -4.91 -1.29
N VAL A 84 -1.50 -4.29 -2.30
CA VAL A 84 -2.34 -4.94 -3.32
C VAL A 84 -1.77 -4.60 -4.68
N LEU A 85 -1.54 -5.62 -5.51
CA LEU A 85 -1.03 -5.45 -6.87
C LEU A 85 -2.11 -5.84 -7.87
N PHE A 86 -2.35 -4.97 -8.83
CA PHE A 86 -3.28 -5.18 -9.94
C PHE A 86 -2.54 -5.18 -11.27
N LYS A 87 -2.98 -5.99 -12.22
CA LYS A 87 -2.51 -5.93 -13.61
C LYS A 87 -3.39 -4.95 -14.38
N GLN A 88 -2.77 -3.94 -14.99
CA GLN A 88 -3.47 -2.99 -15.85
C GLN A 88 -3.76 -3.61 -17.22
N LYS A 89 -4.95 -3.34 -17.76
CA LYS A 89 -5.30 -3.68 -19.15
C LYS A 89 -4.71 -2.69 -20.15
N ARG A 90 -4.51 -1.43 -19.74
CA ARG A 90 -3.96 -0.33 -20.55
C ARG A 90 -3.12 0.60 -19.67
N ARG A 91 -2.16 1.29 -20.28
CA ARG A 91 -1.29 2.26 -19.60
C ARG A 91 -2.02 3.60 -19.40
N GLN A 92 -1.67 4.36 -18.37
CA GLN A 92 -2.15 5.74 -18.12
C GLN A 92 -3.67 5.91 -17.92
N THR A 93 -4.39 4.88 -17.48
CA THR A 93 -5.86 4.95 -17.31
C THR A 93 -6.33 5.20 -15.87
N VAL A 94 -5.41 5.26 -14.91
CA VAL A 94 -5.76 5.30 -13.49
C VAL A 94 -6.10 6.72 -13.04
N ILE A 95 -7.33 6.91 -12.58
CA ILE A 95 -7.84 8.10 -11.91
C ILE A 95 -7.23 8.17 -10.50
N VAL A 96 -6.63 9.31 -10.19
CA VAL A 96 -5.96 9.54 -8.89
C VAL A 96 -7.00 9.91 -7.83
N PRO A 97 -7.06 9.22 -6.68
CA PRO A 97 -7.95 9.59 -5.59
C PRO A 97 -7.61 10.97 -5.02
N SER A 98 -8.64 11.76 -4.68
CA SER A 98 -8.46 13.10 -4.10
C SER A 98 -8.13 13.09 -2.60
N PHE A 99 -8.51 12.02 -1.89
CA PHE A 99 -8.36 11.90 -0.44
C PHE A 99 -7.76 10.54 -0.08
N ARG A 100 -7.07 10.49 1.06
CA ARG A 100 -6.47 9.26 1.57
C ARG A 100 -7.42 8.46 2.44
N ASP A 101 -8.21 9.12 3.29
CA ASP A 101 -9.21 8.48 4.14
C ASP A 101 -10.45 8.07 3.35
N GLN A 102 -11.18 7.08 3.89
CA GLN A 102 -12.39 6.53 3.27
C GLN A 102 -12.14 6.01 1.84
N PHE A 103 -10.88 5.64 1.56
CA PHE A 103 -10.51 4.97 0.33
C PHE A 103 -11.15 3.57 0.30
N ASN A 104 -11.41 3.08 -0.90
CA ASN A 104 -11.95 1.75 -1.11
C ASN A 104 -11.22 1.08 -2.26
N THR A 105 -10.34 0.13 -1.93
CA THR A 105 -9.53 -0.58 -2.92
C THR A 105 -10.37 -1.28 -3.98
N ARG A 106 -11.52 -1.85 -3.61
CA ARG A 106 -12.41 -2.55 -4.56
C ARG A 106 -13.04 -1.57 -5.55
N ARG A 107 -13.61 -0.47 -5.05
CA ARG A 107 -14.20 0.57 -5.89
C ARG A 107 -13.16 1.20 -6.81
N PHE A 108 -11.96 1.46 -6.30
CA PHE A 108 -10.84 1.94 -7.11
C PHE A 108 -10.49 0.97 -8.24
N ALA A 109 -10.47 -0.34 -7.98
CA ALA A 109 -10.19 -1.35 -9.01
C ALA A 109 -11.31 -1.40 -10.07
N GLU A 110 -12.57 -1.27 -9.67
CA GLU A 110 -13.71 -1.22 -10.58
C GLU A 110 -13.70 0.03 -11.47
N GLU A 111 -13.54 1.22 -10.87
CA GLU A 111 -13.51 2.51 -11.59
C GLU A 111 -12.34 2.62 -12.59
N ASN A 112 -11.25 1.88 -12.36
CA ASN A 112 -10.05 1.89 -13.20
C ASN A 112 -9.87 0.62 -14.05
N ASP A 113 -10.88 -0.26 -14.10
CA ASP A 113 -10.90 -1.51 -14.85
C ASP A 113 -9.67 -2.42 -14.60
N LEU A 114 -9.24 -2.48 -13.34
CA LEU A 114 -8.07 -3.23 -12.88
C LEU A 114 -8.35 -4.73 -12.66
N GLY A 115 -9.62 -5.11 -12.56
CA GLY A 115 -10.03 -6.49 -12.27
C GLY A 115 -9.65 -6.94 -10.86
N LEU A 116 -9.40 -8.24 -10.69
CA LEU A 116 -8.99 -8.82 -9.40
C LEU A 116 -7.51 -8.58 -9.12
N PRO A 117 -7.11 -8.49 -7.83
CA PRO A 117 -5.70 -8.46 -7.45
C PRO A 117 -4.95 -9.69 -7.98
N VAL A 118 -3.74 -9.48 -8.49
CA VAL A 118 -2.82 -10.56 -8.89
C VAL A 118 -1.89 -10.98 -7.76
N ALA A 119 -1.71 -10.13 -6.75
CA ALA A 119 -0.99 -10.42 -5.53
C ALA A 119 -1.48 -9.51 -4.40
N ALA A 120 -1.38 -9.99 -3.16
CA ALA A 120 -1.56 -9.18 -1.97
C ALA A 120 -0.66 -9.71 -0.84
N VAL A 121 -0.07 -8.80 -0.08
CA VAL A 121 0.70 -9.11 1.12
C VAL A 121 0.43 -8.04 2.17
N TYR A 122 0.45 -8.41 3.44
CA TYR A 122 0.28 -7.44 4.51
C TYR A 122 1.30 -7.67 5.62
N PHE A 123 1.53 -6.62 6.40
CA PHE A 123 2.24 -6.71 7.67
C PHE A 123 1.44 -5.99 8.76
N ASN A 124 1.73 -6.33 10.01
CA ASN A 124 1.13 -5.69 11.17
C ASN A 124 2.10 -4.66 11.75
N ALA A 125 1.60 -3.48 12.13
CA ALA A 125 2.36 -2.53 12.94
C ALA A 125 1.49 -1.91 14.02
N GLN A 126 2.13 -1.48 15.10
CA GLN A 126 1.51 -0.78 16.22
C GLN A 126 2.44 0.34 16.68
N ARG A 127 1.91 1.28 17.46
CA ARG A 127 2.69 2.39 18.00
C ARG A 127 3.95 1.86 18.71
N GLU A 128 5.11 2.44 18.40
CA GLU A 128 6.35 2.09 19.08
C GLU A 128 6.25 2.51 20.55
N THR A 129 6.20 1.54 21.45
CA THR A 129 6.28 1.80 22.89
C THR A 129 7.72 2.02 23.27
N ALA A 130 8.04 3.19 23.85
CA ALA A 130 9.36 3.44 24.41
C ALA A 130 9.77 2.29 25.34
N ALA A 131 10.97 1.73 25.14
CA ALA A 131 11.50 0.69 26.00
C ALA A 131 11.53 1.21 27.44
N ARG A 132 10.68 0.65 28.31
CA ARG A 132 10.69 0.95 29.74
C ARG A 132 12.03 0.45 30.29
N ARG A 133 13.00 1.35 30.51
CA ARG A 133 14.23 1.04 31.25
C ARG A 133 13.80 0.47 32.60
N ARG A 134 14.05 -0.82 32.82
CA ARG A 134 14.03 -1.46 34.13
C ARG A 134 15.44 -1.48 34.66
#